data_AF-A0AA36HFH1-F1
#
_entry.id   AF-A0AA36HFH1-F1
#
_cell.length_a   1.000
_cell.length_b   1.000
_cell.length_c   1.000
_cell.angle_alpha   90.00
_cell.angle_beta   90.00
_cell.angle_gamma   90.00
#
_symmetry.space_group_name_H-M   'P 1'
#
loop_
_entity.id
_entity.type
_entity.pdbx_description
1 polymer ?
#
loop_
_entity_poly.entity_id
_entity_poly.type
_entity_poly.pdbx_seq_one_letter_code
_entity_poly.pdbx_strand_id
1 'polypeptide(L)'
;MSSNTARYNDILAKARWYRCSPEVLELQPDLNALDEEKDYCAFCVSTLCEDCPPKPNTVSCKDKKPNFRKRFVELPWSTDNVVDGQQRYAIIGKALEDLATNGAGSVEDVINTIKQYASWVPSFDGLRDYVDHRKSQRILQTITGIAALAVKAKCVITGPLPLLSASQSGSVTLSQEQCACILANGFFCTFPKERGFCNEINFSEIFHAADQLSHGRLDFLLHYFSRVLEKMPTGCVSFCRTALKEDTFPNWANDESQLQSVAVDQSGGFGIFLGCAPVYFPYRMIGGSVLSPTPLNVYQEGIRFLVCPELIVSCLLCEPMTVSWLREPEAIQIVGAQLFNNCERYSDGGGWIYSPAPGPSYYRYDDQDRDKFRRVTSEVIVLNAPFNIHRWQYTKEGIDDELNKA
;
A
#
# COMPACT_ATOMS: atom_id res chain seq x y z
N MET A 1 -28.75 26.80 -22.52
CA MET A 1 -28.46 25.38 -22.22
C MET A 1 -27.14 24.90 -22.82
N SER A 2 -26.73 25.32 -24.02
CA SER A 2 -25.45 24.92 -24.64
C SER A 2 -24.18 25.43 -23.95
N SER A 3 -24.21 26.61 -23.31
CA SER A 3 -23.02 27.21 -22.67
C SER A 3 -22.59 26.50 -21.37
N ASN A 4 -23.55 26.01 -20.57
CA ASN A 4 -23.26 25.29 -19.32
C ASN A 4 -22.73 23.88 -19.60
N THR A 5 -23.21 23.20 -20.65
CA THR A 5 -22.69 21.91 -21.08
C THR A 5 -21.28 22.04 -21.67
N ALA A 6 -21.01 23.09 -22.45
CA ALA A 6 -19.65 23.36 -22.95
C ALA A 6 -18.67 23.68 -21.81
N ARG A 7 -19.09 24.49 -20.82
CA ARG A 7 -18.28 24.79 -19.63
C ARG A 7 -18.07 23.55 -18.75
N TYR A 8 -19.09 22.71 -18.59
CA TYR A 8 -18.97 21.44 -17.87
C TYR A 8 -17.99 20.48 -18.56
N ASN A 9 -18.09 20.34 -19.89
CA ASN A 9 -17.16 19.53 -20.68
C ASN A 9 -15.74 20.10 -20.67
N ASP A 10 -15.57 21.42 -20.65
CA ASP A 10 -14.26 22.08 -20.50
C ASP A 10 -13.67 21.85 -19.10
N ILE A 11 -14.47 21.92 -18.04
CA ILE A 11 -13.99 21.61 -16.68
C ILE A 11 -13.64 20.12 -16.55
N LEU A 12 -14.44 19.21 -17.12
CA LEU A 12 -14.11 17.79 -17.15
C LEU A 12 -12.87 17.51 -18.01
N ALA A 13 -12.72 18.17 -19.16
CA ALA A 13 -11.55 18.05 -20.02
C ALA A 13 -10.30 18.60 -19.33
N LYS A 14 -10.39 19.73 -18.63
CA LYS A 14 -9.32 20.27 -17.79
C LYS A 14 -9.02 19.34 -16.62
N ALA A 15 -10.03 18.83 -15.91
CA ALA A 15 -9.80 17.90 -14.81
C ALA A 15 -9.19 16.57 -15.30
N ARG A 16 -9.51 16.11 -16.52
CA ARG A 16 -8.85 14.98 -17.18
C ARG A 16 -7.45 15.33 -17.65
N TRP A 17 -7.23 16.54 -18.17
CA TRP A 17 -5.93 17.04 -18.63
C TRP A 17 -4.97 17.26 -17.47
N TYR A 18 -5.39 17.92 -16.38
CA TYR A 18 -4.65 17.99 -15.12
C TYR A 18 -4.35 16.59 -14.56
N ARG A 19 -5.25 15.60 -14.74
CA ARG A 19 -5.03 14.21 -14.29
C ARG A 19 -4.10 13.38 -15.17
N CYS A 20 -3.93 13.74 -16.45
CA CYS A 20 -3.21 12.93 -17.44
C CYS A 20 -2.04 13.66 -18.10
N SER A 21 -1.77 14.92 -17.77
CA SER A 21 -0.66 15.68 -18.34
C SER A 21 0.59 15.51 -17.47
N PRO A 22 1.63 14.81 -17.95
CA PRO A 22 2.89 14.63 -17.23
C PRO A 22 3.62 15.96 -16.98
N GLU A 23 3.29 17.01 -17.75
CA GLU A 23 3.89 18.34 -17.66
C GLU A 23 3.35 19.17 -16.48
N VAL A 24 2.25 18.74 -15.84
CA VAL A 24 1.51 19.57 -14.87
C VAL A 24 1.55 19.01 -13.44
N LEU A 25 1.77 17.70 -13.26
CA LEU A 25 2.06 17.11 -11.95
C LEU A 25 3.57 16.80 -11.85
N GLU A 26 4.33 17.75 -11.32
CA GLU A 26 5.61 17.39 -10.70
C GLU A 26 5.32 16.62 -9.40
N LEU A 27 5.09 15.32 -9.55
CA LEU A 27 4.89 14.41 -8.43
C LEU A 27 6.13 14.44 -7.53
N GLN A 28 5.91 14.65 -6.23
CA GLN A 28 6.95 14.61 -5.22
C GLN A 28 7.09 13.20 -4.64
N PRO A 29 8.28 12.83 -4.11
CA PRO A 29 9.52 13.60 -4.11
C PRO A 29 10.25 13.56 -5.46
N ASP A 30 11.09 14.57 -5.73
CA ASP A 30 12.09 14.49 -6.81
C ASP A 30 13.26 13.58 -6.37
N LEU A 31 13.41 12.41 -7.00
CA LEU A 31 14.43 11.42 -6.60
C LEU A 31 15.87 11.87 -6.89
N ASN A 32 16.08 12.96 -7.63
CA ASN A 32 17.40 13.57 -7.83
C ASN A 32 17.71 14.65 -6.79
N ALA A 33 16.74 15.04 -5.94
CA ALA A 33 16.86 16.11 -4.96
C ALA A 33 16.29 15.70 -3.58
N LEU A 34 16.57 14.47 -3.17
CA LEU A 34 16.16 13.94 -1.86
C LEU A 34 16.95 14.60 -0.72
N ASP A 35 16.27 14.89 0.39
CA ASP A 35 16.90 15.35 1.62
C ASP A 35 17.43 14.15 2.42
N GLU A 36 18.76 14.01 2.51
CA GLU A 36 19.44 12.86 3.10
C GLU A 36 19.06 12.58 4.57
N GLU A 37 18.51 13.55 5.30
CA GLU A 37 18.11 13.38 6.69
C GLU A 37 16.73 12.75 6.86
N LYS A 38 15.84 12.93 5.88
CA LYS A 38 14.41 12.56 5.99
C LYS A 38 13.88 11.69 4.86
N ASP A 39 14.55 11.69 3.71
CA ASP A 39 14.14 10.97 2.52
C ASP A 39 15.05 9.77 2.25
N TYR A 40 14.46 8.67 1.80
CA TYR A 40 15.16 7.43 1.54
C TYR A 40 14.70 6.80 0.22
N CYS A 41 15.63 6.56 -0.69
CA CYS A 41 15.39 5.74 -1.88
C CYS A 41 16.13 4.41 -1.70
N ALA A 42 15.46 3.27 -1.86
CA ALA A 42 16.05 1.95 -1.64
C ALA A 42 16.82 1.38 -2.85
N PHE A 43 16.89 2.11 -3.95
CA PHE A 43 17.52 1.69 -5.20
C PHE A 43 18.31 2.85 -5.83
N CYS A 44 19.21 2.50 -6.75
CA CYS A 44 20.04 3.46 -7.46
C CYS A 44 19.22 4.13 -8.57
N VAL A 45 18.85 5.40 -8.39
CA VAL A 45 17.99 6.17 -9.30
C VAL A 45 18.51 6.16 -10.74
N SER A 46 19.84 6.21 -10.94
CA SER A 46 20.46 6.16 -12.27
C SER A 46 20.32 4.83 -13.01
N THR A 47 19.75 3.80 -12.36
CA THR A 47 19.49 2.49 -12.96
C THR A 47 18.04 2.27 -13.35
N LEU A 48 17.16 3.27 -13.14
CA LEU A 48 15.79 3.24 -13.63
C LEU A 48 15.79 3.12 -15.16
N CYS A 49 15.08 2.12 -15.67
CA CYS A 49 14.90 1.90 -17.10
C CYS A 49 13.61 1.13 -17.37
N GLU A 50 13.28 0.95 -18.65
CA GLU A 50 12.06 0.24 -19.04
C GLU A 50 12.14 -1.27 -18.90
N ASP A 51 13.32 -1.81 -19.18
CA ASP A 51 13.50 -3.23 -19.45
C ASP A 51 13.69 -4.08 -18.20
N CYS A 52 14.19 -3.49 -17.11
CA CYS A 52 14.42 -4.21 -15.86
C CYS A 52 14.18 -3.36 -14.61
N PRO A 53 13.86 -4.00 -13.47
CA PRO A 53 13.75 -3.31 -12.18
C PRO A 53 15.04 -2.58 -11.82
N PRO A 54 14.95 -1.41 -11.16
CA PRO A 54 16.13 -0.65 -10.76
C PRO A 54 16.97 -1.45 -9.76
N LYS A 55 18.28 -1.29 -9.84
CA LYS A 55 19.23 -2.02 -8.99
C LYS A 55 19.23 -1.45 -7.57
N PRO A 56 19.34 -2.30 -6.53
CA PRO A 56 19.48 -1.82 -5.16
C PRO A 56 20.73 -0.94 -4.98
N ASN A 57 20.70 -0.02 -4.01
CA ASN A 57 21.82 0.89 -3.73
C ASN A 57 23.14 0.18 -3.40
N THR A 58 23.05 -1.00 -2.77
CA THR A 58 24.21 -1.83 -2.48
C THR A 58 23.95 -3.26 -2.93
N VAL A 59 24.98 -3.92 -3.45
CA VAL A 59 24.89 -5.31 -3.96
C VAL A 59 24.81 -6.32 -2.82
N SER A 60 25.38 -6.01 -1.65
CA SER A 60 25.31 -6.84 -0.45
C SER A 60 24.33 -6.27 0.55
N CYS A 61 23.47 -7.12 1.13
CA CYS A 61 22.66 -6.76 2.29
C CYS A 61 23.56 -6.29 3.42
N LYS A 62 23.46 -5.00 3.77
CA LYS A 62 24.05 -4.45 4.98
C LYS A 62 23.14 -4.87 6.12
N ASP A 63 23.36 -6.08 6.59
CA ASP A 63 22.81 -6.57 7.85
C ASP A 63 23.46 -5.77 8.98
N LYS A 64 22.95 -4.55 9.18
CA LYS A 64 23.37 -3.74 10.30
C LYS A 64 22.72 -4.34 11.53
N LYS A 65 23.45 -4.22 12.64
CA LYS A 65 22.88 -4.11 13.98
C LYS A 65 22.45 -2.66 14.23
N PRO A 66 21.34 -2.14 13.66
CA PRO A 66 20.79 -0.96 14.29
C PRO A 66 20.35 -1.43 15.67
N ASN A 67 20.73 -0.70 16.72
CA ASN A 67 19.90 -0.71 17.91
C ASN A 67 18.46 -0.46 17.41
N PHE A 68 17.61 -1.50 17.35
CA PHE A 68 16.21 -1.45 16.90
C PHE A 68 15.46 -0.52 17.85
N ARG A 69 15.64 0.78 17.62
CA ARG A 69 15.03 1.87 18.35
C ARG A 69 14.06 2.51 17.38
N LYS A 70 12.85 1.94 17.24
CA LYS A 70 11.63 2.57 16.69
C LYS A 70 11.73 3.36 15.37
N ARG A 71 12.82 3.27 14.60
CA ARG A 71 13.09 4.10 13.41
C ARG A 71 13.23 3.32 12.11
N PHE A 72 13.35 2.00 12.18
CA PHE A 72 13.51 1.13 11.02
C PHE A 72 12.63 -0.10 11.17
N VAL A 73 12.20 -0.65 10.04
CA VAL A 73 11.43 -1.89 9.97
C VAL A 73 12.27 -3.07 10.46
N GLU A 74 11.65 -3.94 11.26
CA GLU A 74 12.22 -5.24 11.65
C GLU A 74 12.13 -6.24 10.49
N LEU A 75 13.16 -6.24 9.64
CA LEU A 75 13.19 -7.09 8.44
C LEU A 75 13.33 -8.58 8.81
N PRO A 76 12.50 -9.48 8.23
CA PRO A 76 12.52 -10.91 8.55
C PRO A 76 13.86 -11.61 8.31
N TRP A 77 14.63 -11.11 7.35
CA TRP A 77 15.93 -11.65 6.93
C TRP A 77 17.14 -10.96 7.59
N SER A 78 16.91 -10.08 8.57
CA SER A 78 18.00 -9.51 9.38
C SER A 78 18.57 -10.55 10.35
N THR A 79 19.90 -10.62 10.47
CA THR A 79 20.59 -11.51 11.43
C THR A 79 20.23 -11.25 12.88
N ASP A 80 19.68 -10.07 13.19
CA ASP A 80 19.20 -9.73 14.53
C ASP A 80 17.78 -10.23 14.81
N ASN A 81 17.07 -10.76 13.82
CA ASN A 81 15.79 -11.44 14.03
C ASN A 81 16.05 -12.80 14.71
N VAL A 82 16.30 -12.73 16.02
CA VAL A 82 16.55 -13.83 16.93
C VAL A 82 15.47 -13.83 17.99
N VAL A 83 14.73 -14.94 18.12
CA VAL A 83 13.64 -15.10 19.10
C VAL A 83 13.96 -16.28 19.99
N ASP A 84 13.97 -16.07 21.31
CA ASP A 84 14.28 -17.10 22.32
C ASP A 84 15.60 -17.86 22.05
N GLY A 85 16.62 -17.14 21.54
CA GLY A 85 17.93 -17.71 21.20
C GLY A 85 17.98 -18.45 19.85
N GLN A 86 16.87 -18.56 19.14
CA GLN A 86 16.80 -19.14 17.80
C GLN A 86 16.95 -18.08 16.72
N GLN A 87 17.78 -18.36 15.72
CA GLN A 87 17.98 -17.51 14.55
C GLN A 87 16.76 -17.60 13.62
N ARG A 88 15.70 -16.85 13.95
CA ARG A 88 14.40 -16.89 13.24
C ARG A 88 14.57 -16.56 11.76
N TYR A 89 15.46 -15.64 11.39
CA TYR A 89 15.78 -15.34 9.99
C TYR A 89 16.26 -16.57 9.21
N ALA A 90 17.06 -17.44 9.83
CA ALA A 90 17.61 -18.64 9.20
C ALA A 90 16.53 -19.72 9.02
N ILE A 91 15.61 -19.84 10.00
CA ILE A 91 14.45 -20.74 9.92
C ILE A 91 13.52 -20.29 8.79
N ILE A 92 13.17 -18.99 8.75
CA ILE A 92 12.35 -18.39 7.69
C ILE A 92 13.00 -18.62 6.33
N GLY A 93 14.27 -18.24 6.19
CA GLY A 93 15.03 -18.35 4.95
C GLY A 93 15.03 -19.77 4.41
N LYS A 94 15.38 -20.75 5.26
CA LYS A 94 15.40 -22.16 4.87
C LYS A 94 14.01 -22.67 4.48
N ALA A 95 12.99 -22.41 5.30
CA ALA A 95 11.64 -22.90 5.05
C ALA A 95 11.07 -22.37 3.71
N LEU A 96 11.30 -21.09 3.41
CA LEU A 96 10.86 -20.48 2.15
C LEU A 96 11.73 -20.90 0.95
N GLU A 97 13.04 -21.10 1.12
CA GLU A 97 13.93 -21.65 0.08
C GLU A 97 13.51 -23.08 -0.28
N ASP A 98 13.21 -23.92 0.70
CA ASP A 98 12.71 -25.27 0.51
C ASP A 98 11.36 -25.26 -0.23
N LEU A 99 10.41 -24.39 0.17
CA LEU A 99 9.11 -24.28 -0.51
C LEU A 99 9.24 -23.74 -1.95
N ALA A 100 10.08 -22.73 -2.16
CA ALA A 100 10.31 -22.15 -3.49
C ALA A 100 10.98 -23.14 -4.45
N THR A 101 11.85 -24.01 -3.94
CA THR A 101 12.59 -25.00 -4.74
C THR A 101 11.75 -26.24 -5.03
N ASN A 102 11.06 -26.77 -4.03
CA ASN A 102 10.31 -28.02 -4.15
C ASN A 102 8.89 -27.82 -4.69
N GLY A 103 8.33 -26.61 -4.53
CA GLY A 103 6.95 -26.27 -4.84
C GLY A 103 5.96 -26.70 -3.76
N ALA A 104 4.82 -26.00 -3.72
CA ALA A 104 3.67 -26.40 -2.91
C ALA A 104 2.85 -27.47 -3.64
N GLY A 105 2.89 -28.72 -3.17
CA GLY A 105 2.06 -29.80 -3.71
C GLY A 105 0.62 -29.76 -3.19
N SER A 106 0.43 -29.16 -2.01
CA SER A 106 -0.85 -28.99 -1.32
C SER A 106 -0.86 -27.69 -0.50
N VAL A 107 -2.04 -27.28 -0.04
CA VAL A 107 -2.16 -26.16 0.90
C VAL A 107 -1.48 -26.46 2.24
N GLU A 108 -1.40 -27.73 2.66
CA GLU A 108 -0.71 -28.10 3.90
C GLU A 108 0.80 -27.88 3.82
N ASP A 109 1.42 -27.99 2.65
CA ASP A 109 2.85 -27.67 2.49
C ASP A 109 3.11 -26.19 2.80
N VAL A 110 2.22 -25.31 2.34
CA VAL A 110 2.25 -23.87 2.61
C VAL A 110 2.04 -23.60 4.11
N ILE A 111 1.01 -24.21 4.70
CA ILE A 111 0.67 -24.03 6.11
C ILE A 111 1.79 -24.53 7.03
N ASN A 112 2.32 -25.71 6.74
CA ASN A 112 3.42 -26.31 7.50
C ASN A 112 4.69 -25.47 7.39
N THR A 113 4.95 -24.86 6.23
CA THR A 113 6.04 -23.89 6.04
C THR A 113 5.87 -22.69 6.98
N ILE A 114 4.71 -22.04 6.99
CA ILE A 114 4.45 -20.86 7.83
C ILE A 114 4.55 -21.23 9.33
N LYS A 115 4.03 -22.39 9.73
CA LYS A 115 4.06 -22.87 11.12
C LYS A 115 5.47 -23.06 11.69
N GLN A 116 6.50 -23.22 10.86
CA GLN A 116 7.88 -23.38 11.35
C GLN A 116 8.39 -22.13 12.08
N TYR A 117 7.92 -20.94 11.74
CA TYR A 117 8.43 -19.67 12.27
C TYR A 117 7.34 -18.67 12.70
N ALA A 118 6.07 -18.96 12.42
CA ALA A 118 4.93 -18.13 12.77
C ALA A 118 3.84 -18.95 13.51
N SER A 119 4.24 -19.64 14.57
CA SER A 119 3.34 -20.41 15.45
C SER A 119 2.24 -19.56 16.13
N TRP A 120 2.37 -18.24 16.08
CA TRP A 120 1.39 -17.28 16.58
C TRP A 120 0.15 -17.11 15.68
N VAL A 121 0.18 -17.62 14.44
CA VAL A 121 -0.98 -17.59 13.53
C VAL A 121 -2.01 -18.61 14.03
N PRO A 122 -3.22 -18.18 14.43
CA PRO A 122 -4.14 -19.02 15.19
C PRO A 122 -4.79 -20.13 14.35
N SER A 123 -5.14 -19.85 13.09
CA SER A 123 -5.70 -20.83 12.16
C SER A 123 -5.37 -20.46 10.71
N PHE A 124 -5.52 -21.45 9.83
CA PHE A 124 -5.40 -21.35 8.38
C PHE A 124 -6.66 -21.85 7.66
N ASP A 125 -7.78 -21.94 8.37
CA ASP A 125 -9.02 -22.51 7.82
C ASP A 125 -9.52 -21.72 6.62
N GLY A 126 -9.40 -20.39 6.62
CA GLY A 126 -9.72 -19.56 5.45
C GLY A 126 -8.83 -19.82 4.25
N LEU A 127 -7.52 -20.03 4.46
CA LEU A 127 -6.62 -20.38 3.35
C LEU A 127 -6.91 -21.79 2.81
N ARG A 128 -7.17 -22.77 3.68
CA ARG A 128 -7.58 -24.13 3.28
C ARG A 128 -8.86 -24.09 2.47
N ASP A 129 -9.89 -23.46 3.04
CA ASP A 129 -11.20 -23.35 2.43
C ASP A 129 -11.11 -22.67 1.06
N TYR A 130 -10.33 -21.59 0.93
CA TYR A 130 -10.11 -20.92 -0.34
C TYR A 130 -9.49 -21.84 -1.40
N VAL A 131 -8.40 -22.53 -1.06
CA VAL A 131 -7.71 -23.43 -2.01
C VAL A 131 -8.61 -24.60 -2.41
N ASP A 132 -9.33 -25.18 -1.45
CA ASP A 132 -10.26 -26.29 -1.66
C ASP A 132 -11.49 -25.88 -2.48
N HIS A 133 -11.96 -24.63 -2.35
CA HIS A 133 -13.05 -24.10 -3.16
C HIS A 133 -12.62 -23.79 -4.59
N ARG A 134 -11.44 -23.20 -4.78
CA ARG A 134 -10.95 -22.81 -6.10
C ARG A 134 -10.43 -24.00 -6.92
N LYS A 135 -9.96 -25.07 -6.26
CA LYS A 135 -9.46 -26.33 -6.88
C LYS A 135 -8.50 -26.10 -8.05
N SER A 136 -7.63 -25.10 -7.92
CA SER A 136 -6.76 -24.66 -9.01
C SER A 136 -5.30 -24.86 -8.64
N GLN A 137 -4.62 -25.75 -9.37
CA GLN A 137 -3.18 -25.97 -9.20
C GLN A 137 -2.35 -24.72 -9.51
N ARG A 138 -2.89 -23.81 -10.33
CA ARG A 138 -2.27 -22.50 -10.61
C ARG A 138 -2.13 -21.64 -9.36
N ILE A 139 -3.04 -21.77 -8.37
CA ILE A 139 -2.94 -21.04 -7.11
C ILE A 139 -1.71 -21.50 -6.33
N LEU A 140 -1.49 -22.81 -6.20
CA LEU A 140 -0.32 -23.35 -5.51
C LEU A 140 1.00 -23.02 -6.24
N GLN A 141 0.99 -22.99 -7.57
CA GLN A 141 2.12 -22.52 -8.38
C GLN A 141 2.40 -21.04 -8.13
N THR A 142 1.37 -20.19 -8.10
CA THR A 142 1.51 -18.77 -7.73
C THR A 142 2.11 -18.64 -6.33
N ILE A 143 1.58 -19.36 -5.33
CA ILE A 143 2.10 -19.33 -3.95
C ILE A 143 3.58 -19.77 -3.89
N THR A 144 3.97 -20.77 -4.69
CA THR A 144 5.38 -21.16 -4.84
C THR A 144 6.23 -20.01 -5.37
N GLY A 145 5.74 -19.28 -6.38
CA GLY A 145 6.40 -18.08 -6.87
C GLY A 145 6.47 -16.95 -5.83
N ILE A 146 5.43 -16.80 -5.00
CA ILE A 146 5.46 -15.85 -3.87
C ILE A 146 6.59 -16.22 -2.90
N ALA A 147 6.83 -17.52 -2.65
CA ALA A 147 7.93 -17.94 -1.79
C ALA A 147 9.29 -17.53 -2.38
N ALA A 148 9.47 -17.68 -3.69
CA ALA A 148 10.67 -17.21 -4.38
C ALA A 148 10.87 -15.69 -4.28
N LEU A 149 9.79 -14.89 -4.39
CA LEU A 149 9.85 -13.44 -4.14
C LEU A 149 10.23 -13.13 -2.70
N ALA A 150 9.68 -13.85 -1.72
CA ALA A 150 9.99 -13.63 -0.32
C ALA A 150 11.47 -13.91 -0.01
N VAL A 151 12.03 -14.99 -0.57
CA VAL A 151 13.47 -15.32 -0.49
C VAL A 151 14.33 -14.26 -1.18
N LYS A 152 13.89 -13.73 -2.33
CA LYS A 152 14.61 -12.70 -3.09
C LYS A 152 14.75 -11.38 -2.32
N ALA A 153 13.89 -11.11 -1.34
CA ALA A 153 13.85 -9.86 -0.60
C ALA A 153 15.22 -9.41 -0.07
N LYS A 154 16.03 -10.33 0.50
CA LYS A 154 17.38 -10.05 1.02
C LYS A 154 18.37 -9.54 -0.05
N CYS A 155 18.12 -9.84 -1.32
CA CYS A 155 18.95 -9.44 -2.45
C CYS A 155 18.55 -8.08 -3.04
N VAL A 156 17.29 -7.67 -2.86
CA VAL A 156 16.76 -6.43 -3.43
C VAL A 156 16.54 -5.33 -2.39
N ILE A 157 16.36 -5.67 -1.11
CA ILE A 157 16.29 -4.72 0.01
C ILE A 157 17.56 -4.91 0.83
N THR A 158 18.60 -4.20 0.41
CA THR A 158 19.96 -4.41 0.93
C THR A 158 20.38 -3.40 2.00
N GLY A 159 19.50 -2.49 2.38
CA GLY A 159 19.71 -1.52 3.46
C GLY A 159 18.57 -1.54 4.46
N PRO A 160 18.77 -0.95 5.65
CA PRO A 160 17.71 -0.78 6.63
C PRO A 160 16.61 0.11 6.03
N LEU A 161 15.35 -0.28 6.23
CA LEU A 161 14.18 0.40 5.69
C LEU A 161 13.61 1.34 6.78
N PRO A 162 13.71 2.68 6.65
CA PRO A 162 13.25 3.59 7.69
C PRO A 162 11.73 3.58 7.81
N LEU A 163 11.24 3.81 9.03
CA LEU A 163 9.83 4.05 9.30
C LEU A 163 9.51 5.54 9.10
N LEU A 164 8.35 5.83 8.53
CA LEU A 164 7.76 7.15 8.48
C LEU A 164 7.08 7.43 9.82
N SER A 165 7.86 7.91 10.78
CA SER A 165 7.43 8.13 12.17
C SER A 165 6.45 9.29 12.34
N ALA A 166 5.63 9.22 13.39
CA ALA A 166 4.69 10.27 13.73
C ALA A 166 5.36 11.62 14.01
N SER A 167 4.71 12.67 13.53
CA SER A 167 5.14 14.08 13.58
C SER A 167 6.48 14.33 12.87
N GLN A 168 6.82 13.52 11.86
CA GLN A 168 8.02 13.71 11.05
C GLN A 168 7.67 13.65 9.57
N SER A 169 8.06 14.69 8.84
CA SER A 169 7.98 14.71 7.38
C SER A 169 9.16 13.95 6.77
N GLY A 170 8.90 13.17 5.73
CA GLY A 170 9.92 12.39 5.03
C GLY A 170 9.31 11.46 4.01
N SER A 171 10.17 10.81 3.23
CA SER A 171 9.72 9.89 2.18
C SER A 171 10.54 8.61 2.12
N VAL A 172 9.88 7.53 1.71
CA VAL A 172 10.50 6.24 1.40
C VAL A 172 10.09 5.86 -0.01
N THR A 173 11.06 5.71 -0.92
CA THR A 173 10.81 5.29 -2.30
C THR A 173 11.39 3.90 -2.54
N LEU A 174 10.52 2.98 -2.97
CA LEU A 174 10.81 1.58 -3.24
C LEU A 174 10.51 1.24 -4.69
N SER A 175 11.31 0.38 -5.30
CA SER A 175 10.94 -0.22 -6.58
C SER A 175 9.71 -1.10 -6.43
N GLN A 176 8.94 -1.28 -7.50
CA GLN A 176 7.79 -2.19 -7.49
C GLN A 176 8.22 -3.64 -7.18
N GLU A 177 9.43 -4.04 -7.59
CA GLU A 177 10.02 -5.34 -7.20
C GLU A 177 10.25 -5.46 -5.68
N GLN A 178 10.77 -4.42 -5.04
CA GLN A 178 10.92 -4.39 -3.58
C GLN A 178 9.56 -4.45 -2.88
N CYS A 179 8.54 -3.73 -3.38
CA CYS A 179 7.17 -3.81 -2.88
C CYS A 179 6.61 -5.24 -2.99
N ALA A 180 6.79 -5.91 -4.14
CA ALA A 180 6.37 -7.31 -4.33
C ALA A 180 7.06 -8.26 -3.34
N CYS A 181 8.36 -8.07 -3.08
CA CYS A 181 9.09 -8.87 -2.10
C CYS A 181 8.62 -8.64 -0.66
N ILE A 182 8.27 -7.40 -0.29
CA ILE A 182 7.69 -7.07 1.02
C ILE A 182 6.32 -7.74 1.19
N LEU A 183 5.43 -7.59 0.20
CA LEU A 183 4.11 -8.20 0.25
C LEU A 183 4.19 -9.73 0.27
N ALA A 184 5.14 -10.33 -0.44
CA ALA A 184 5.38 -11.77 -0.38
C ALA A 184 5.78 -12.22 1.03
N ASN A 185 6.63 -11.45 1.72
CA ASN A 185 6.98 -11.70 3.11
C ASN A 185 5.79 -11.52 4.06
N GLY A 186 4.88 -10.58 3.77
CA GLY A 186 3.59 -10.41 4.47
C GLY A 186 2.64 -11.59 4.26
N PHE A 187 2.53 -12.09 3.03
CA PHE A 187 1.77 -13.31 2.71
C PHE A 187 2.26 -14.51 3.52
N PHE A 188 3.56 -14.68 3.66
CA PHE A 188 4.14 -15.77 4.44
C PHE A 188 4.22 -15.51 5.96
N CYS A 189 3.65 -14.40 6.46
CA CYS A 189 3.64 -14.03 7.88
C CYS A 189 5.05 -13.98 8.51
N THR A 190 6.04 -13.54 7.74
CA THR A 190 7.46 -13.57 8.15
C THR A 190 7.84 -12.40 9.06
N PHE A 191 7.16 -11.25 8.92
CA PHE A 191 7.37 -10.11 9.81
C PHE A 191 7.01 -10.50 11.25
N PRO A 192 7.75 -10.01 12.25
CA PRO A 192 7.40 -10.24 13.64
C PRO A 192 5.97 -9.76 13.92
N LYS A 193 5.23 -10.53 14.74
CA LYS A 193 3.91 -10.10 15.21
C LYS A 193 4.12 -8.93 16.15
N GLU A 194 3.85 -7.72 15.69
CA GLU A 194 4.00 -6.54 16.53
C GLU A 194 2.95 -6.48 17.65
N ARG A 195 3.35 -5.85 18.76
CA ARG A 195 2.47 -5.40 19.85
C ARG A 195 2.18 -3.89 19.74
N GLY A 196 2.39 -3.32 18.55
CA GLY A 196 2.34 -1.89 18.24
C GLY A 196 1.33 -1.56 17.15
N PHE A 197 1.29 -0.31 16.72
CA PHE A 197 0.29 0.23 15.79
C PHE A 197 0.81 0.40 14.34
N CYS A 198 2.04 -0.03 14.05
CA CYS A 198 2.57 -0.20 12.69
C CYS A 198 2.66 -1.71 12.40
N ASN A 199 2.78 -2.12 11.13
CA ASN A 199 3.07 -3.49 10.70
C ASN A 199 1.89 -4.48 10.66
N GLU A 200 0.66 -4.01 10.40
CA GLU A 200 -0.43 -4.87 9.89
C GLU A 200 -0.19 -5.25 8.42
N ILE A 201 0.94 -5.91 8.15
CA ILE A 201 1.39 -6.37 6.82
C ILE A 201 1.23 -7.88 6.64
N ASN A 202 1.14 -8.62 7.75
CA ASN A 202 1.00 -10.08 7.73
C ASN A 202 -0.43 -10.49 7.39
N PHE A 203 -0.59 -11.51 6.55
CA PHE A 203 -1.90 -11.92 6.02
C PHE A 203 -2.66 -12.89 6.95
N SER A 204 -2.21 -13.02 8.21
CA SER A 204 -2.72 -14.01 9.16
C SER A 204 -4.23 -13.93 9.39
N GLU A 205 -4.77 -12.71 9.39
CA GLU A 205 -6.19 -12.45 9.62
C GLU A 205 -7.05 -12.90 8.41
N ILE A 206 -6.54 -12.75 7.18
CA ILE A 206 -7.18 -13.30 5.97
C ILE A 206 -7.17 -14.83 6.00
N PHE A 207 -6.07 -15.45 6.45
CA PHE A 207 -5.96 -16.92 6.50
C PHE A 207 -6.84 -17.56 7.56
N HIS A 208 -7.20 -16.82 8.59
CA HIS A 208 -8.05 -17.31 9.66
C HIS A 208 -9.50 -17.50 9.20
N ALA A 209 -10.05 -16.57 8.43
CA ALA A 209 -11.49 -16.50 8.19
C ALA A 209 -11.94 -17.19 6.89
N ALA A 210 -12.75 -18.24 7.04
CA ALA A 210 -13.37 -18.99 5.93
C ALA A 210 -14.68 -18.32 5.49
N ASP A 211 -14.57 -17.15 4.86
CA ASP A 211 -15.69 -16.36 4.38
C ASP A 211 -15.46 -15.80 2.97
N GLN A 212 -16.54 -15.39 2.30
CA GLN A 212 -16.49 -14.91 0.92
C GLN A 212 -15.67 -13.62 0.74
N LEU A 213 -15.59 -12.77 1.76
CA LEU A 213 -14.83 -11.52 1.70
C LEU A 213 -13.33 -11.81 1.77
N SER A 214 -12.92 -12.71 2.66
CA SER A 214 -11.54 -13.20 2.77
C SER A 214 -11.11 -13.90 1.48
N HIS A 215 -11.98 -14.69 0.86
CA HIS A 215 -11.74 -15.27 -0.47
C HIS A 215 -11.58 -14.21 -1.57
N GLY A 216 -12.44 -13.20 -1.57
CA GLY A 216 -12.33 -12.08 -2.53
C GLY A 216 -11.01 -11.34 -2.39
N ARG A 217 -10.57 -11.05 -1.16
CA ARG A 217 -9.24 -10.44 -0.89
C ARG A 217 -8.10 -11.32 -1.43
N LEU A 218 -8.15 -12.63 -1.20
CA LEU A 218 -7.17 -13.56 -1.74
C LEU A 218 -7.16 -13.57 -3.28
N ASP A 219 -8.32 -13.47 -3.94
CA ASP A 219 -8.36 -13.37 -5.41
C ASP A 219 -7.63 -12.11 -5.92
N PHE A 220 -7.88 -10.94 -5.31
CA PHE A 220 -7.19 -9.68 -5.67
C PHE A 220 -5.65 -9.79 -5.48
N LEU A 221 -5.23 -10.32 -4.34
CA LEU A 221 -3.83 -10.38 -3.94
C LEU A 221 -3.06 -11.44 -4.76
N LEU A 222 -3.65 -12.61 -4.97
CA LEU A 222 -3.05 -13.66 -5.79
C LEU A 222 -3.02 -13.29 -7.28
N HIS A 223 -3.99 -12.52 -7.77
CA HIS A 223 -3.92 -11.98 -9.12
C HIS A 223 -2.74 -11.01 -9.26
N TYR A 224 -2.55 -10.08 -8.32
CA TYR A 224 -1.36 -9.22 -8.28
C TYR A 224 -0.06 -10.03 -8.31
N PHE A 225 0.09 -11.03 -7.43
CA PHE A 225 1.28 -11.88 -7.42
C PHE A 225 1.47 -12.62 -8.74
N SER A 226 0.39 -13.14 -9.33
CA SER A 226 0.48 -13.82 -10.64
C SER A 226 1.01 -12.89 -11.73
N ARG A 227 0.66 -11.60 -11.70
CA ARG A 227 1.13 -10.62 -12.70
C ARG A 227 2.59 -10.25 -12.49
N VAL A 228 3.01 -9.95 -11.27
CA VAL A 228 4.42 -9.59 -11.00
C VAL A 228 5.37 -10.78 -11.20
N LEU A 229 4.89 -12.01 -11.02
CA LEU A 229 5.64 -13.23 -11.33
C LEU A 229 5.75 -13.48 -12.84
N GLU A 230 4.71 -13.14 -13.61
CA GLU A 230 4.72 -13.24 -15.08
C GLU A 230 5.63 -12.18 -15.70
N LYS A 231 5.51 -10.93 -15.24
CA LYS A 231 6.32 -9.79 -15.70
C LYS A 231 6.49 -8.80 -14.56
N MET A 232 7.70 -8.76 -13.99
CA MET A 232 8.02 -7.82 -12.91
C MET A 232 7.95 -6.37 -13.41
N PRO A 233 7.17 -5.48 -12.75
CA PRO A 233 7.15 -4.07 -13.09
C PRO A 233 8.50 -3.39 -12.83
N THR A 234 8.83 -2.40 -13.66
CA THR A 234 10.15 -1.74 -13.68
C THR A 234 10.14 -0.33 -13.08
N GLY A 235 9.01 0.12 -12.55
CA GLY A 235 8.87 1.41 -11.89
C GLY A 235 9.13 1.38 -10.39
N CYS A 236 8.70 2.45 -9.72
CA CYS A 236 8.80 2.61 -8.27
C CYS A 236 7.54 3.26 -7.68
N VAL A 237 7.45 3.21 -6.34
CA VAL A 237 6.39 3.78 -5.52
C VAL A 237 7.04 4.61 -4.41
N SER A 238 6.58 5.86 -4.26
CA SER A 238 7.02 6.78 -3.21
C SER A 238 5.95 6.90 -2.14
N PHE A 239 6.32 6.62 -0.89
CA PHE A 239 5.50 6.78 0.30
C PHE A 239 6.00 8.02 1.05
N CYS A 240 5.15 9.03 1.21
CA CYS A 240 5.53 10.31 1.79
C CYS A 240 4.64 10.60 2.99
N ARG A 241 5.25 11.02 4.09
CA ARG A 241 4.54 11.57 5.24
C ARG A 241 4.83 13.05 5.30
N THR A 242 3.79 13.83 5.50
CA THR A 242 3.89 15.28 5.74
C THR A 242 3.29 15.57 7.10
N ALA A 243 4.04 16.21 7.98
CA ALA A 243 3.56 16.82 9.22
C ALA A 243 3.68 18.35 9.07
N LEU A 244 2.55 19.04 9.19
CA LEU A 244 2.51 20.50 9.11
C LEU A 244 2.76 21.12 10.47
N LYS A 245 3.65 22.10 10.52
CA LYS A 245 3.95 22.85 11.73
C LYS A 245 2.96 24.00 11.92
N GLU A 246 2.70 24.38 13.16
CA GLU A 246 1.72 25.43 13.49
C GLU A 246 2.05 26.78 12.83
N ASP A 247 3.34 27.10 12.67
CA ASP A 247 3.81 28.31 11.99
C ASP A 247 3.56 28.32 10.48
N THR A 248 3.12 27.20 9.90
CA THR A 248 2.79 27.07 8.48
C THR A 248 1.29 27.19 8.19
N PHE A 249 0.44 27.26 9.21
CA PHE A 249 -1.01 27.29 9.01
C PHE A 249 -1.48 28.60 8.36
N PRO A 250 -2.35 28.54 7.34
CA PRO A 250 -2.96 29.73 6.78
C PRO A 250 -3.76 30.50 7.83
N ASN A 251 -3.77 31.83 7.72
CA ASN A 251 -4.72 32.64 8.48
C ASN A 251 -6.08 32.62 7.77
N TRP A 252 -6.85 31.55 7.98
CA TRP A 252 -8.13 31.31 7.31
C TRP A 252 -9.12 32.47 7.40
N ALA A 253 -9.09 33.26 8.48
CA ALA A 253 -9.98 34.41 8.66
C ALA A 253 -9.65 35.58 7.71
N ASN A 254 -8.41 35.66 7.25
CA ASN A 254 -7.90 36.73 6.38
C ASN A 254 -7.38 36.20 5.04
N ASP A 255 -7.66 34.94 4.68
CA ASP A 255 -7.25 34.39 3.41
C ASP A 255 -8.13 34.94 2.28
N GLU A 256 -7.51 35.61 1.31
CA GLU A 256 -8.17 36.19 0.13
C GLU A 256 -8.01 35.32 -1.13
N SER A 257 -7.52 34.08 -0.96
CA SER A 257 -7.37 33.13 -2.05
C SER A 257 -8.70 32.89 -2.79
N GLN A 258 -8.63 32.89 -4.12
CA GLN A 258 -9.83 32.66 -4.95
C GLN A 258 -10.19 31.18 -4.92
N LEU A 259 -11.47 30.88 -4.70
CA LEU A 259 -11.98 29.51 -4.77
C LEU A 259 -11.68 28.90 -6.14
N GLN A 260 -11.11 27.70 -6.12
CA GLN A 260 -10.80 26.95 -7.34
C GLN A 260 -12.08 26.44 -8.03
N SER A 261 -11.98 26.11 -9.31
CA SER A 261 -13.11 25.55 -10.05
C SER A 261 -13.47 24.15 -9.54
N VAL A 262 -14.74 23.94 -9.18
CA VAL A 262 -15.25 22.64 -8.72
C VAL A 262 -16.16 22.03 -9.78
N ALA A 263 -15.94 20.76 -10.10
CA ALA A 263 -16.87 19.92 -10.85
C ALA A 263 -17.39 18.78 -9.97
N VAL A 264 -18.70 18.58 -10.00
CA VAL A 264 -19.37 17.48 -9.30
C VAL A 264 -19.97 16.55 -10.34
N ASP A 265 -19.67 15.26 -10.21
CA ASP A 265 -20.23 14.21 -11.05
C ASP A 265 -20.96 13.19 -10.17
N GLN A 266 -22.22 12.93 -10.50
CA GLN A 266 -23.09 11.98 -9.81
C GLN A 266 -22.98 10.56 -10.38
N SER A 267 -22.26 10.36 -11.50
CA SER A 267 -22.15 9.07 -12.18
C SER A 267 -21.30 8.02 -11.44
N GLY A 268 -20.64 8.42 -10.33
CA GLY A 268 -20.35 7.58 -9.16
C GLY A 268 -19.60 6.27 -9.38
N GLY A 269 -18.29 6.27 -9.12
CA GLY A 269 -17.50 5.05 -8.85
C GLY A 269 -16.12 5.06 -9.49
N PHE A 270 -16.01 5.60 -10.70
CA PHE A 270 -14.77 5.58 -11.49
C PHE A 270 -13.62 6.42 -10.89
N GLY A 271 -13.94 7.46 -10.13
CA GLY A 271 -12.94 8.36 -9.52
C GLY A 271 -11.99 7.65 -8.54
N ILE A 272 -12.43 6.57 -7.89
CA ILE A 272 -11.60 5.76 -6.98
C ILE A 272 -10.47 5.04 -7.73
N PHE A 273 -10.63 4.83 -9.04
CA PHE A 273 -9.70 4.08 -9.87
C PHE A 273 -8.82 4.98 -10.76
N LEU A 274 -9.05 6.31 -10.75
CA LEU A 274 -8.61 7.23 -11.81
C LEU A 274 -7.65 8.36 -11.38
N GLY A 275 -6.62 8.03 -10.60
CA GLY A 275 -5.37 8.78 -10.66
C GLY A 275 -5.13 9.82 -9.58
N CYS A 276 -6.10 10.60 -9.10
CA CYS A 276 -5.86 11.60 -8.05
C CYS A 276 -7.13 11.82 -7.21
N ALA A 277 -7.46 10.91 -6.31
CA ALA A 277 -8.56 11.10 -5.37
C ALA A 277 -8.00 11.15 -3.95
N PRO A 278 -8.14 12.27 -3.22
CA PRO A 278 -7.93 12.24 -1.77
C PRO A 278 -8.96 11.27 -1.20
N VAL A 279 -8.49 10.35 -0.37
CA VAL A 279 -9.34 9.39 0.29
C VAL A 279 -9.34 9.73 1.77
N TYR A 280 -10.53 10.08 2.27
CA TYR A 280 -10.73 10.54 3.65
C TYR A 280 -11.07 9.35 4.56
N PHE A 281 -10.40 9.25 5.70
CA PHE A 281 -10.48 8.07 6.56
C PHE A 281 -10.74 8.39 8.03
N PRO A 282 -11.63 7.64 8.69
CA PRO A 282 -11.84 7.78 10.13
C PRO A 282 -10.76 7.08 10.98
N TYR A 283 -9.84 6.33 10.37
CA TYR A 283 -8.83 5.53 11.09
C TYR A 283 -7.48 6.24 11.12
N ARG A 284 -6.80 6.14 12.27
CA ARG A 284 -5.43 6.63 12.48
C ARG A 284 -4.40 5.86 11.64
N MET A 285 -4.74 4.64 11.24
CA MET A 285 -3.83 3.69 10.58
C MET A 285 -4.17 3.60 9.10
N ILE A 286 -3.16 3.84 8.26
CA ILE A 286 -3.27 3.67 6.81
C ILE A 286 -3.51 2.20 6.45
N GLY A 287 -4.35 1.96 5.45
CA GLY A 287 -4.80 0.63 5.04
C GLY A 287 -5.89 0.04 5.93
N GLY A 288 -6.17 0.67 7.08
CA GLY A 288 -7.26 0.32 7.99
C GLY A 288 -7.39 -1.18 8.26
N SER A 289 -8.42 -1.79 7.68
CA SER A 289 -8.78 -3.20 7.83
C SER A 289 -8.58 -4.02 6.55
N VAL A 290 -7.75 -3.56 5.60
CA VAL A 290 -7.61 -4.22 4.28
C VAL A 290 -7.23 -5.70 4.40
N LEU A 291 -6.41 -6.06 5.38
CA LEU A 291 -6.00 -7.44 5.68
C LEU A 291 -6.83 -8.12 6.78
N SER A 292 -7.89 -7.47 7.28
CA SER A 292 -8.76 -8.00 8.35
C SER A 292 -10.03 -8.64 7.77
N PRO A 293 -10.60 -9.68 8.43
CA PRO A 293 -11.82 -10.36 7.99
C PRO A 293 -13.10 -9.57 8.23
N THR A 294 -13.02 -8.33 8.75
CA THR A 294 -14.20 -7.51 8.96
C THR A 294 -14.93 -7.24 7.63
N PRO A 295 -16.29 -7.12 7.66
CA PRO A 295 -17.07 -6.77 6.48
C PRO A 295 -16.48 -5.58 5.75
N LEU A 296 -16.58 -5.55 4.42
CA LEU A 296 -16.19 -4.44 3.54
C LEU A 296 -17.02 -3.15 3.77
N ASN A 297 -17.53 -2.96 4.98
CA ASN A 297 -18.34 -1.84 5.44
C ASN A 297 -17.48 -0.63 5.83
N VAL A 298 -16.31 -0.43 5.21
CA VAL A 298 -15.39 0.65 5.58
C VAL A 298 -14.61 1.12 4.34
N TYR A 299 -15.24 2.07 3.63
CA TYR A 299 -14.66 3.10 2.75
C TYR A 299 -13.82 2.69 1.53
N GLN A 300 -13.64 3.66 0.63
CA GLN A 300 -12.91 3.57 -0.63
C GLN A 300 -11.45 3.04 -0.48
N GLU A 301 -10.87 3.08 0.73
CA GLU A 301 -9.51 2.62 1.06
C GLU A 301 -9.27 1.15 0.72
N GLY A 302 -10.06 0.26 1.30
CA GLY A 302 -9.77 -1.17 1.27
C GLY A 302 -9.80 -1.67 -0.17
N ILE A 303 -10.78 -1.19 -0.94
CA ILE A 303 -10.88 -1.49 -2.37
C ILE A 303 -9.69 -0.89 -3.13
N ARG A 304 -9.32 0.38 -2.84
CA ARG A 304 -8.17 1.03 -3.49
C ARG A 304 -6.87 0.24 -3.24
N PHE A 305 -6.66 -0.25 -2.03
CA PHE A 305 -5.50 -1.07 -1.67
C PHE A 305 -5.57 -2.47 -2.30
N LEU A 306 -6.74 -3.05 -2.50
CA LEU A 306 -6.86 -4.33 -3.22
C LEU A 306 -6.65 -4.19 -4.73
N VAL A 307 -7.05 -3.06 -5.34
CA VAL A 307 -6.79 -2.83 -6.77
C VAL A 307 -5.38 -2.34 -7.07
N CYS A 308 -4.74 -1.68 -6.10
CA CYS A 308 -3.33 -1.29 -6.12
C CYS A 308 -2.59 -1.89 -4.91
N PRO A 309 -2.29 -3.21 -4.89
CA PRO A 309 -1.72 -3.88 -3.70
C PRO A 309 -0.40 -3.33 -3.19
N GLU A 310 0.36 -2.62 -4.03
CA GLU A 310 1.58 -1.91 -3.61
C GLU A 310 1.31 -0.86 -2.52
N LEU A 311 0.09 -0.33 -2.42
CA LEU A 311 -0.31 0.57 -1.34
C LEU A 311 -0.23 -0.10 0.04
N ILE A 312 -0.46 -1.41 0.15
CA ILE A 312 -0.43 -2.17 1.41
C ILE A 312 0.95 -2.09 2.09
N VAL A 313 2.02 -1.83 1.33
CA VAL A 313 3.37 -1.61 1.88
C VAL A 313 3.41 -0.41 2.84
N SER A 314 2.51 0.57 2.71
CA SER A 314 2.41 1.67 3.66
C SER A 314 2.02 1.23 5.08
N CYS A 315 1.30 0.10 5.22
CA CYS A 315 0.95 -0.47 6.53
C CYS A 315 2.19 -0.93 7.31
N LEU A 316 3.30 -1.20 6.60
CA LEU A 316 4.60 -1.53 7.19
C LEU A 316 5.45 -0.27 7.45
N LEU A 317 5.38 0.72 6.56
CA LEU A 317 6.26 1.88 6.59
C LEU A 317 5.79 2.98 7.52
N CYS A 318 4.47 3.19 7.64
CA CYS A 318 3.91 4.37 8.28
C CYS A 318 3.45 4.06 9.72
N GLU A 319 3.96 4.81 10.69
CA GLU A 319 3.33 4.86 12.02
C GLU A 319 1.92 5.48 11.92
N PRO A 320 1.00 5.21 12.86
CA PRO A 320 -0.31 5.85 12.85
C PRO A 320 -0.21 7.37 12.78
N MET A 321 -1.11 7.99 12.02
CA MET A 321 -1.31 9.42 12.06
C MET A 321 -1.95 9.81 13.40
N THR A 322 -1.39 10.85 13.99
CA THR A 322 -1.92 11.41 15.22
C THR A 322 -3.28 12.09 14.95
N VAL A 323 -4.30 11.78 15.77
CA VAL A 323 -5.61 12.47 15.77
C VAL A 323 -5.75 13.19 17.10
N SER A 324 -4.98 14.26 17.26
CA SER A 324 -5.14 15.16 18.39
C SER A 324 -5.14 16.57 17.85
N TRP A 325 -6.16 17.34 18.21
CA TRP A 325 -6.28 18.78 17.98
C TRP A 325 -5.13 19.61 18.60
N LEU A 326 -4.25 18.97 19.38
CA LEU A 326 -3.08 19.56 20.02
C LEU A 326 -1.76 19.17 19.32
N ARG A 327 -1.84 18.54 18.13
CA ARG A 327 -0.68 18.07 17.40
C ARG A 327 -0.73 18.50 15.94
N GLU A 328 0.47 18.56 15.35
CA GLU A 328 0.72 18.85 13.94
C GLU A 328 -0.15 17.95 13.03
N PRO A 329 -0.97 18.52 12.12
CA PRO A 329 -1.77 17.73 11.20
C PRO A 329 -0.86 17.01 10.22
N GLU A 330 -1.11 15.71 10.09
CA GLU A 330 -0.34 14.82 9.23
C GLU A 330 -1.16 14.33 8.03
N ALA A 331 -0.46 14.04 6.93
CA ALA A 331 -1.00 13.38 5.75
C ALA A 331 -0.01 12.33 5.26
N ILE A 332 -0.52 11.26 4.64
CA ILE A 332 0.29 10.28 3.92
C ILE A 332 -0.06 10.34 2.44
N GLN A 333 0.94 10.57 1.60
CA GLN A 333 0.81 10.62 0.15
C GLN A 333 1.57 9.43 -0.44
N ILE A 334 0.91 8.64 -1.29
CA ILE A 334 1.53 7.52 -2.00
C ILE A 334 1.42 7.76 -3.50
N VAL A 335 2.57 7.77 -4.16
CA VAL A 335 2.70 8.06 -5.59
C VAL A 335 3.28 6.85 -6.30
N GLY A 336 2.72 6.49 -7.45
CA GLY A 336 3.31 5.47 -8.33
C GLY A 336 2.76 4.07 -8.18
N ALA A 337 1.81 3.85 -7.26
CA ALA A 337 1.19 2.54 -7.07
C ALA A 337 0.36 2.15 -8.30
N GLN A 338 0.67 1.00 -8.86
CA GLN A 338 0.09 0.52 -10.11
C GLN A 338 -1.27 -0.15 -9.87
N LEU A 339 -2.22 0.09 -10.78
CA LEU A 339 -3.49 -0.65 -10.83
C LEU A 339 -3.26 -2.06 -11.39
N PHE A 340 -3.57 -3.11 -10.62
CA PHE A 340 -3.46 -4.52 -11.05
C PHE A 340 -4.80 -5.21 -11.21
N ASN A 341 -5.82 -4.76 -10.49
CA ASN A 341 -7.12 -5.40 -10.49
C ASN A 341 -8.22 -4.42 -10.93
N ASN A 342 -9.20 -4.96 -11.64
CA ASN A 342 -10.50 -4.31 -11.78
C ASN A 342 -11.37 -4.69 -10.59
N CYS A 343 -12.30 -3.82 -10.24
CA CYS A 343 -13.27 -4.10 -9.19
C CYS A 343 -14.68 -3.93 -9.74
N GLU A 344 -15.51 -4.96 -9.60
CA GLU A 344 -16.95 -4.87 -9.81
C GLU A 344 -17.66 -4.92 -8.47
N ARG A 345 -18.87 -4.35 -8.43
CA ARG A 345 -19.72 -4.33 -7.24
C ARG A 345 -21.04 -5.02 -7.56
N TYR A 346 -21.44 -5.98 -6.74
CA TYR A 346 -22.75 -6.62 -6.82
C TYR A 346 -23.44 -6.66 -5.46
N SER A 347 -24.76 -6.78 -5.44
CA SER A 347 -25.54 -6.92 -4.20
C SER A 347 -25.90 -8.38 -3.98
N ASP A 348 -25.78 -8.85 -2.75
CA ASP A 348 -26.08 -10.23 -2.34
C ASP A 348 -27.34 -10.34 -1.46
N GLY A 349 -28.13 -9.26 -1.36
CA GLY A 349 -29.30 -9.19 -0.48
C GLY A 349 -29.00 -8.91 1.00
N GLY A 350 -27.72 -8.93 1.41
CA GLY A 350 -27.24 -8.52 2.74
C GLY A 350 -26.35 -7.27 2.73
N GLY A 351 -25.87 -6.86 1.54
CA GLY A 351 -25.05 -5.66 1.34
C GLY A 351 -24.52 -5.55 -0.08
N TRP A 352 -23.38 -4.87 -0.23
CA TRP A 352 -22.58 -4.80 -1.45
C TRP A 352 -21.30 -5.61 -1.27
N ILE A 353 -21.03 -6.53 -2.21
CA ILE A 353 -19.78 -7.27 -2.30
C ILE A 353 -18.96 -6.72 -3.46
N TYR A 354 -17.65 -6.67 -3.26
CA TYR A 354 -16.68 -6.28 -4.28
C TYR A 354 -15.82 -7.49 -4.65
N SER A 355 -15.70 -7.76 -5.96
CA SER A 355 -14.90 -8.85 -6.51
C SER A 355 -13.98 -8.34 -7.61
N PRO A 356 -12.91 -9.09 -7.93
CA PRO A 356 -12.13 -8.84 -9.14
C PRO A 356 -13.04 -9.00 -10.35
N ALA A 357 -13.17 -7.96 -11.18
CA ALA A 357 -14.03 -8.04 -12.36
C ALA A 357 -13.37 -8.89 -13.47
N PRO A 358 -14.07 -9.90 -14.03
CA PRO A 358 -13.54 -10.69 -15.14
C PRO A 358 -13.54 -9.87 -16.44
N GLY A 359 -12.42 -9.91 -17.17
CA GLY A 359 -12.29 -9.28 -18.50
C GLY A 359 -11.11 -8.32 -18.61
N PRO A 360 -10.79 -7.86 -19.85
CA PRO A 360 -9.78 -6.84 -20.03
C PRO A 360 -10.23 -5.56 -19.33
N SER A 361 -9.33 -5.00 -18.52
CA SER A 361 -9.53 -3.73 -17.85
C SER A 361 -9.92 -2.61 -18.83
N TYR A 362 -10.72 -1.65 -18.37
CA TYR A 362 -10.84 -0.34 -19.01
C TYR A 362 -9.46 0.36 -19.14
N TYR A 363 -8.49 -0.01 -18.29
CA TYR A 363 -7.10 0.43 -18.24
C TYR A 363 -6.15 -0.77 -18.27
N ARG A 364 -5.48 -1.04 -19.39
CA ARG A 364 -4.43 -2.07 -19.39
C ARG A 364 -3.37 -1.69 -18.36
N TYR A 365 -3.11 -2.58 -17.39
CA TYR A 365 -2.16 -2.32 -16.32
C TYR A 365 -0.74 -2.04 -16.87
N ASP A 366 -0.40 -2.59 -18.04
CA ASP A 366 0.84 -2.35 -18.80
C ASP A 366 0.90 -0.96 -19.48
N ASP A 367 -0.21 -0.22 -19.56
CA ASP A 367 -0.38 1.01 -20.35
C ASP A 367 -0.69 2.23 -19.46
N GLN A 368 -0.30 2.16 -18.19
CA GLN A 368 -0.44 3.29 -17.26
C GLN A 368 0.70 4.27 -17.48
N ASP A 369 0.34 5.55 -17.67
CA ASP A 369 1.28 6.66 -17.80
C ASP A 369 2.25 6.72 -16.62
N ARG A 370 3.49 7.10 -16.90
CA ARG A 370 4.56 7.17 -15.91
C ARG A 370 5.30 8.49 -15.97
N ASP A 371 5.76 8.95 -14.82
CA ASP A 371 6.59 10.15 -14.70
C ASP A 371 8.07 9.89 -15.04
N LYS A 372 8.92 10.93 -14.91
CA LYS A 372 10.36 10.86 -15.18
C LYS A 372 11.12 9.82 -14.32
N PHE A 373 10.55 9.38 -13.20
CA PHE A 373 11.09 8.35 -12.32
C PHE A 373 10.43 6.99 -12.49
N ARG A 374 9.60 6.83 -13.54
CA ARG A 374 8.82 5.62 -13.83
C ARG A 374 7.78 5.28 -12.76
N ARG A 375 7.38 6.24 -11.92
CA ARG A 375 6.19 6.10 -11.06
C ARG A 375 4.96 6.18 -11.94
N VAL A 376 3.98 5.31 -11.73
CA VAL A 376 2.65 5.51 -12.35
C VAL A 376 2.14 6.90 -11.98
N THR A 377 1.57 7.65 -12.94
CA THR A 377 0.98 8.97 -12.69
C THR A 377 -0.37 8.83 -11.97
N SER A 378 -0.31 8.22 -10.79
CA SER A 378 -1.41 8.05 -9.87
C SER A 378 -0.91 8.32 -8.46
N GLU A 379 -1.74 9.03 -7.73
CA GLU A 379 -1.51 9.46 -6.37
C GLU A 379 -2.69 9.08 -5.49
N VAL A 380 -2.39 8.69 -4.27
CA VAL A 380 -3.35 8.48 -3.19
C VAL A 380 -2.92 9.35 -2.02
N ILE A 381 -3.80 10.25 -1.59
CA ILE A 381 -3.60 11.04 -0.38
C ILE A 381 -4.54 10.51 0.69
N VAL A 382 -3.98 10.20 1.84
CA VAL A 382 -4.63 9.62 3.01
C VAL A 382 -4.67 10.69 4.09
N LEU A 383 -5.88 11.14 4.41
CA LEU A 383 -6.15 12.12 5.47
C LEU A 383 -6.97 11.44 6.58
N ASN A 384 -6.55 11.61 7.83
CA ASN A 384 -7.33 11.16 8.98
C ASN A 384 -8.36 12.23 9.38
N ALA A 385 -9.62 11.82 9.45
CA ALA A 385 -10.74 12.60 9.94
C ALA A 385 -11.11 12.13 11.37
N PRO A 386 -11.47 13.05 12.27
CA PRO A 386 -11.91 12.73 13.62
C PRO A 386 -13.27 12.03 13.66
N PHE A 387 -13.43 11.12 14.63
CA PHE A 387 -14.68 10.38 14.83
C PHE A 387 -15.59 11.11 15.83
N ASN A 388 -16.87 11.31 15.47
CA ASN A 388 -17.96 11.74 16.35
C ASN A 388 -17.86 13.19 16.89
N ILE A 389 -18.14 14.17 16.01
CA ILE A 389 -17.86 15.61 16.22
C ILE A 389 -19.10 16.52 16.19
N HIS A 390 -20.31 16.00 16.46
CA HIS A 390 -21.59 16.66 16.10
C HIS A 390 -21.67 18.17 16.34
N ARG A 391 -21.26 18.67 17.51
CA ARG A 391 -21.22 20.13 17.80
C ARG A 391 -19.84 20.75 17.61
N TRP A 392 -18.78 19.96 17.77
CA TRP A 392 -17.40 20.43 17.71
C TRP A 392 -16.99 20.83 16.29
N GLN A 393 -17.47 20.12 15.26
CA GLN A 393 -17.19 20.42 13.84
C GLN A 393 -17.63 21.82 13.39
N TYR A 394 -18.48 22.48 14.19
CA TYR A 394 -18.97 23.83 13.91
C TYR A 394 -18.29 24.90 14.77
N THR A 395 -17.38 24.54 15.66
CA THR A 395 -16.56 25.53 16.37
C THR A 395 -15.44 26.02 15.46
N LYS A 396 -14.88 27.19 15.75
CA LYS A 396 -13.76 27.72 14.97
C LYS A 396 -12.59 26.74 14.95
N GLU A 397 -12.29 26.15 16.11
CA GLU A 397 -11.21 25.19 16.26
C GLU A 397 -11.44 23.95 15.40
N GLY A 398 -12.69 23.47 15.31
CA GLY A 398 -13.00 22.31 14.48
C GLY A 398 -12.98 22.58 12.98
N ILE A 399 -13.38 23.78 12.57
CA ILE A 399 -13.29 24.19 11.17
C ILE A 399 -11.82 24.38 10.77
N ASP A 400 -11.02 25.08 11.58
CA ASP A 400 -9.60 25.33 11.30
C ASP A 400 -8.81 24.01 11.24
N ASP A 401 -9.11 23.03 12.11
CA ASP A 401 -8.42 21.73 12.11
C ASP A 401 -8.66 20.93 10.81
N GLU A 402 -9.92 20.85 10.36
CA GLU A 402 -10.26 20.18 9.10
C GLU A 402 -9.72 20.94 7.88
N LEU A 403 -9.70 22.28 7.92
CA LEU A 403 -9.09 23.10 6.87
C LEU A 403 -7.57 22.92 6.80
N ASN A 404 -6.89 22.81 7.94
CA ASN A 404 -5.44 22.55 8.00
C ASN A 404 -5.10 21.10 7.60
N LYS A 405 -6.04 20.17 7.76
CA LYS A 405 -5.88 18.76 7.36
C LYS A 405 -5.99 18.58 5.85
N ALA A 406 -6.93 19.28 5.22
CA ALA A 406 -7.19 19.25 3.78
C ALA A 406 -6.09 19.97 2.99
#